data_AF-A0A8S0UMP3-F1
#
_entry.id   AF-A0A8S0UMP3-F1
#
_cell.length_a   1.000
_cell.length_b   1.000
_cell.length_c   1.000
_cell.angle_alpha   90.00
_cell.angle_beta   90.00
_cell.angle_gamma   90.00
#
_symmetry.space_group_name_H-M   'P 1'
#
loop_
_entity.id
_entity.type
_entity.pdbx_description
1 polymer ?
#
loop_
_entity_poly.entity_id
_entity_poly.type
_entity_poly.pdbx_seq_one_letter_code
_entity_poly.pdbx_strand_id
1 'polypeptide(L)'
;MVTIRVDEISNIIREHNEQYNREVKIVNTGTILQVGDGIARIHGLDEVMVGELVEFEEGTIGIALNLESNNVGVVLMGDGLMI
;
A
#
# COMPACT_ATOMS: atom_id res chain seq x y z
N MET A 1 3.22 18.48 -35.82
CA MET A 1 2.16 18.74 -34.83
C MET A 1 1.52 17.40 -34.53
N VAL A 2 1.83 16.80 -33.37
CA VAL A 2 1.33 15.47 -33.01
C VAL A 2 -0.14 15.63 -32.63
N THR A 3 -1.03 15.23 -33.54
CA THR A 3 -2.46 15.12 -33.27
C THR A 3 -2.66 13.92 -32.36
N ILE A 4 -2.60 14.14 -31.05
CA ILE A 4 -3.05 13.15 -30.07
C ILE A 4 -4.51 12.86 -30.42
N ARG A 5 -4.79 11.65 -30.92
CA ARG A 5 -6.14 11.24 -31.29
C ARG A 5 -6.95 11.05 -30.02
N VAL A 6 -7.87 11.98 -29.77
CA VAL A 6 -8.80 11.97 -28.62
C VAL A 6 -9.57 10.64 -28.52
N ASP A 7 -9.76 9.96 -29.64
CA ASP A 7 -10.42 8.65 -29.73
C ASP A 7 -9.61 7.53 -29.05
N GLU A 8 -8.27 7.56 -29.16
CA GLU A 8 -7.40 6.55 -28.52
C GLU A 8 -7.43 6.70 -26.99
N ILE A 9 -7.40 7.94 -26.48
CA ILE A 9 -7.53 8.21 -25.03
C ILE A 9 -8.91 7.76 -24.53
N SER A 10 -9.97 8.02 -25.29
CA SER A 10 -11.34 7.65 -24.91
C SER A 10 -11.53 6.13 -24.88
N ASN A 11 -10.90 5.41 -25.80
CA ASN A 11 -10.94 3.95 -25.83
C ASN A 11 -10.18 3.33 -24.66
N ILE A 12 -8.99 3.84 -24.32
CA ILE A 12 -8.18 3.36 -23.18
C ILE A 12 -8.94 3.53 -21.86
N ILE A 13 -9.60 4.68 -21.65
CA ILE A 13 -10.38 4.93 -20.43
C ILE A 13 -11.60 4.01 -20.35
N ARG A 14 -12.26 3.74 -21.49
CA ARG A 14 -13.42 2.83 -21.54
C ARG A 14 -13.02 1.39 -21.24
N GLU A 15 -11.92 0.90 -21.83
CA GLU A 15 -11.36 -0.43 -21.56
C GLU A 15 -11.01 -0.61 -20.07
N HIS A 16 -10.39 0.39 -19.43
CA HIS A 16 -10.08 0.37 -18.00
C HIS A 16 -11.33 0.29 -17.11
N ASN A 17 -12.46 0.87 -17.55
CA ASN A 17 -13.71 0.86 -16.81
C ASN A 17 -14.43 -0.50 -16.94
N GLU A 18 -14.37 -1.11 -18.12
CA GLU A 18 -14.91 -2.46 -18.36
C GLU A 18 -14.13 -3.55 -17.62
N GLN A 19 -12.82 -3.36 -17.40
CA GLN A 19 -11.99 -4.22 -16.57
C GLN A 19 -12.09 -3.97 -15.05
N TYR A 20 -12.92 -3.02 -14.61
CA TYR A 20 -13.10 -2.72 -13.19
C TYR A 20 -13.94 -3.81 -12.49
N ASN A 21 -13.39 -5.02 -12.46
CA ASN A 21 -13.95 -6.15 -11.76
C ASN A 21 -13.75 -5.88 -10.26
N ARG A 22 -14.83 -5.64 -9.52
CA ARG A 22 -14.78 -5.46 -8.06
C ARG A 22 -14.47 -6.81 -7.41
N GLU A 23 -13.20 -7.22 -7.45
CA GLU A 23 -12.73 -8.31 -6.61
C GLU A 23 -12.73 -7.84 -5.16
N VAL A 24 -13.57 -8.46 -4.33
CA VAL A 24 -13.51 -8.31 -2.88
C VAL A 24 -12.25 -9.04 -2.42
N LYS A 25 -11.16 -8.29 -2.24
CA LYS A 25 -9.92 -8.81 -1.66
C LYS A 25 -10.03 -8.76 -0.14
N ILE A 26 -9.78 -9.89 0.49
CA ILE A 26 -9.54 -9.92 1.94
C ILE A 26 -8.16 -9.31 2.13
N VAL A 27 -8.12 -8.17 2.80
CA VAL A 27 -6.88 -7.44 3.11
C VAL A 27 -6.63 -7.54 4.60
N ASN A 28 -5.39 -7.87 4.94
CA ASN A 28 -4.92 -7.84 6.31
C ASN A 28 -4.53 -6.39 6.63
N THR A 29 -5.15 -5.78 7.63
CA THR A 29 -4.95 -4.37 7.98
C THR A 29 -4.48 -4.25 9.43
N GLY A 30 -3.87 -3.11 9.74
CA GLY A 30 -3.39 -2.80 11.07
C GLY A 30 -3.50 -1.31 11.40
N THR A 31 -3.28 -0.97 12.66
CA THR A 31 -3.29 0.41 13.15
C THR A 31 -1.91 0.79 13.63
N ILE A 32 -1.41 1.94 13.17
CA ILE A 32 -0.11 2.47 13.58
C ILE A 32 -0.20 2.91 15.03
N LEU A 33 0.65 2.34 15.89
CA LEU A 33 0.77 2.71 17.30
C LEU A 33 1.81 3.81 17.49
N GLN A 34 2.91 3.73 16.73
CA GLN A 34 4.05 4.62 16.87
C GLN A 34 4.86 4.65 15.57
N VAL A 35 5.41 5.81 15.23
CA VAL A 35 6.43 5.98 14.18
C VAL A 35 7.63 6.72 14.78
N GLY A 36 8.84 6.25 14.48
CA GLY A 36 10.08 6.91 14.90
C GLY A 36 11.29 6.33 14.18
N ASP A 37 12.25 7.18 13.83
CA ASP A 37 13.51 6.81 13.16
C ASP A 37 13.34 5.89 11.94
N GLY A 38 12.28 6.10 11.16
CA GLY A 38 11.98 5.28 9.98
C GLY A 38 11.37 3.91 10.29
N ILE A 39 10.92 3.68 11.53
CA ILE A 39 10.27 2.44 11.96
C ILE A 39 8.85 2.75 12.46
N ALA A 40 7.86 2.09 11.87
CA ALA A 40 6.48 2.07 12.35
C ALA A 40 6.22 0.80 13.16
N ARG A 41 5.55 0.94 14.30
CA ARG A 41 4.98 -0.17 15.07
C ARG A 41 3.50 -0.23 14.80
N ILE A 42 3.02 -1.35 14.27
CA ILE A 42 1.65 -1.53 13.82
C ILE A 42 1.01 -2.64 14.64
N HIS A 43 -0.19 -2.42 15.16
CA HIS A 43 -1.01 -3.48 15.76
C HIS A 43 -1.92 -4.11 14.69
N GLY A 44 -2.11 -5.43 14.74
CA GLY A 44 -2.77 -6.19 13.69
C GLY A 44 -1.75 -6.71 12.68
N LEU A 45 -2.11 -6.72 11.39
CA LEU A 45 -1.31 -7.38 10.36
C LEU A 45 -1.02 -8.86 10.72
N ASP A 46 -2.00 -9.59 11.24
CA ASP A 46 -1.82 -10.92 11.86
C ASP A 46 -1.26 -11.99 10.91
N GLU A 47 -1.59 -11.88 9.62
CA GLU A 47 -1.13 -12.78 8.55
C GLU A 47 0.14 -12.28 7.81
N VAL A 48 0.74 -11.17 8.24
CA VAL A 48 1.91 -10.60 7.53
C VAL A 48 3.16 -11.46 7.76
N MET A 49 3.96 -11.61 6.71
CA MET A 49 5.22 -12.35 6.78
C MET A 49 6.42 -11.42 6.92
N VAL A 50 7.49 -11.93 7.52
CA VAL A 50 8.77 -11.22 7.56
C VAL A 50 9.26 -10.97 6.13
N GLY A 51 9.66 -9.75 5.84
CA GLY A 51 10.13 -9.32 4.52
C GLY A 51 9.02 -8.91 3.57
N GLU A 52 7.76 -8.99 3.97
CA GLU A 52 6.62 -8.56 3.14
C GLU A 52 6.54 -7.03 3.06
N LEU A 53 6.03 -6.56 1.92
CA LEU A 53 5.77 -5.14 1.70
C LEU A 53 4.45 -4.75 2.36
N VAL A 54 4.49 -3.69 3.16
CA VAL A 54 3.32 -3.11 3.81
C VAL A 54 3.06 -1.75 3.16
N GLU A 55 1.86 -1.56 2.65
CA GLU A 55 1.40 -0.29 2.09
C GLU A 55 0.63 0.48 3.17
N PHE A 56 1.00 1.74 3.35
CA PHE A 56 0.36 2.67 4.27
C PHE A 56 -0.76 3.43 3.54
N GLU A 57 -1.72 4.00 4.27
CA GLU A 57 -2.88 4.70 3.66
C GLU A 57 -2.48 5.85 2.72
N GLU A 58 -1.34 6.50 3.00
CA GLU A 58 -0.79 7.58 2.18
C GLU A 58 -0.08 7.09 0.91
N GLY A 59 0.17 5.77 0.79
CA GLY A 59 0.93 5.15 -0.30
C GLY A 59 2.43 4.97 -0.02
N THR A 60 2.90 5.34 1.18
CA THR A 60 4.24 4.97 1.65
C THR A 60 4.35 3.45 1.72
N ILE A 61 5.49 2.89 1.30
CA ILE A 61 5.77 1.45 1.37
C ILE A 61 6.75 1.21 2.52
N GLY A 62 6.57 0.12 3.25
CA GLY A 62 7.55 -0.38 4.21
C GLY A 62 7.80 -1.88 4.08
N ILE A 63 8.79 -2.39 4.81
CA ILE A 63 9.07 -3.82 4.95
C ILE A 63 8.76 -4.25 6.38
N ALA A 64 7.95 -5.29 6.55
CA ALA A 64 7.78 -5.95 7.84
C ALA A 64 9.08 -6.67 8.24
N LEU A 65 9.74 -6.26 9.32
CA LEU A 65 10.99 -6.87 9.78
C LEU A 65 10.83 -7.68 11.06
N ASN A 66 10.08 -7.16 12.03
CA ASN A 66 9.91 -7.78 13.33
C ASN A 66 8.43 -8.13 13.54
N LEU A 67 8.14 -9.40 13.81
CA LEU A 67 6.79 -9.88 14.11
C LEU A 67 6.72 -10.24 15.60
N GLU A 68 6.13 -9.36 16.40
CA GLU A 68 5.83 -9.64 17.81
C GLU A 68 4.38 -10.10 17.95
N SER A 69 4.04 -10.77 19.05
CA SER A 69 2.69 -11.31 19.26
C SER A 69 1.59 -10.25 19.32
N ASN A 70 1.94 -8.98 19.51
CA ASN A 70 1.02 -7.87 19.65
C ASN A 70 1.30 -6.69 18.71
N ASN A 71 2.42 -6.70 17.97
CA ASN A 71 2.75 -5.64 17.04
C ASN A 71 3.77 -6.10 15.99
N VAL A 72 3.76 -5.41 14.85
CA VAL A 72 4.68 -5.61 13.75
C VAL A 72 5.54 -4.36 13.60
N GLY A 73 6.86 -4.55 13.57
CA GLY A 73 7.82 -3.52 13.24
C GLY A 73 8.02 -3.45 11.74
N VAL A 74 7.61 -2.35 11.13
CA VAL A 74 7.73 -2.06 9.69
C VAL A 74 8.76 -0.96 9.49
N VAL A 75 9.79 -1.22 8.68
CA VAL A 75 10.75 -0.20 8.26
C VAL A 75 10.23 0.51 7.03
N LEU A 76 10.24 1.83 7.07
CA LEU A 76 9.64 2.68 6.05
C LEU A 76 10.64 2.92 4.91
N MET A 77 10.17 2.76 3.68
CA MET A 77 10.91 3.12 2.47
C MET A 77 10.55 4.56 2.06
N GLY A 78 10.90 5.53 2.90
CA GLY A 78 10.60 6.94 2.67
C GLY A 78 10.79 7.76 3.94
N ASP A 79 10.43 9.04 3.88
CA ASP A 79 10.65 9.95 5.02
C ASP A 79 9.73 9.63 6.21
N GLY A 80 8.61 8.93 5.99
CA GLY A 80 7.74 8.50 7.10
C GLY A 80 7.13 9.65 7.89
N LEU A 81 7.18 10.87 7.36
CA LEU A 81 6.75 12.10 8.04
C LEU A 81 5.24 12.35 7.93
N MET A 82 4.53 11.64 7.04
CA MET A 82 3.12 11.87 6.70
C MET A 82 2.21 10.65 6.89
N ILE A 83 2.72 9.61 7.57
CA ILE A 83 2.02 8.35 7.87
C ILE A 83 1.44 8.31 9.28
#